data_AF-A0A8X6TRH2-F1
#
_entry.id   AF-A0A8X6TRH2-F1
#
_cell.length_a   1.000
_cell.length_b   1.000
_cell.length_c   1.000
_cell.angle_alpha   90.00
_cell.angle_beta   90.00
_cell.angle_gamma   90.00
#
_symmetry.space_group_name_H-M   'P 1'
#
loop_
_entity.id
_entity.type
_entity.pdbx_description
1 polymer ?
#
loop_
_entity_poly.entity_id
_entity_poly.type
_entity_poly.pdbx_seq_one_letter_code
_entity_poly.pdbx_strand_id
1 'polypeptide(L)'
;MHLFIGKGIRGGVALISHRYAKANTFHLPINDSSLPSSYIIYLDANNLYGWAMSQSLPTHGFSWTNEYVNYIDILDDSDTDYILDLEYPQELHDLHNCYPLAPDKIEVNISECSSYTKSLKV
;
A
#
# COMPACT_ATOMS: atom_id res chain seq x y z
N MET A 1 -21.59 -11.88 -2.40
CA MET A 1 -20.30 -12.27 -1.82
C MET A 1 -19.21 -12.49 -2.86
N HIS A 2 -19.27 -13.54 -3.70
CA HIS A 2 -18.18 -13.89 -4.62
C HIS A 2 -17.71 -12.73 -5.52
N LEU A 3 -18.63 -12.00 -6.15
CA LEU A 3 -18.28 -10.84 -6.99
C LEU A 3 -17.66 -9.69 -6.18
N PHE A 4 -18.10 -9.49 -4.93
CA PHE A 4 -17.54 -8.46 -4.06
C PHE A 4 -16.10 -8.79 -3.69
N ILE A 5 -15.85 -10.02 -3.21
CA ILE A 5 -14.50 -10.51 -2.91
C ILE A 5 -13.62 -10.46 -4.16
N GLY A 6 -14.09 -10.98 -5.29
CA GLY A 6 -13.34 -10.99 -6.55
C GLY A 6 -12.97 -9.58 -7.05
N LYS A 7 -13.86 -8.60 -6.86
CA LYS A 7 -13.56 -7.18 -7.14
C LYS A 7 -12.54 -6.59 -6.18
N GLY A 8 -12.44 -7.10 -4.95
CA GLY A 8 -11.47 -6.66 -3.94
C GLY A 8 -10.06 -7.25 -4.10
N ILE A 9 -9.90 -8.34 -4.86
CA ILE A 9 -8.58 -8.96 -5.07
C ILE A 9 -7.62 -7.96 -5.75
N ARG A 10 -6.42 -7.81 -5.17
CA ARG A 10 -5.30 -7.01 -5.69
C ARG A 10 -4.04 -7.87 -5.79
N GLY A 11 -3.10 -7.42 -6.62
CA GLY A 11 -1.76 -8.02 -6.72
C GLY A 11 -0.80 -7.43 -5.68
N GLY A 12 0.50 -7.66 -5.89
CA GLY A 12 1.54 -7.00 -5.11
C GLY A 12 1.52 -5.48 -5.29
N VAL A 13 1.83 -4.74 -4.22
CA VAL A 13 1.95 -3.28 -4.26
C VAL A 13 3.30 -2.90 -4.86
N ALA A 14 3.27 -2.16 -5.97
CA ALA A 14 4.46 -1.58 -6.60
C ALA A 14 4.31 -0.05 -6.62
N LEU A 15 5.10 0.64 -5.81
CA LEU A 15 5.01 2.08 -5.62
C LEU A 15 6.39 2.72 -5.59
N ILE A 16 6.49 3.90 -6.21
CA ILE A 16 7.64 4.80 -6.10
C ILE A 16 7.13 6.10 -5.51
N SER A 17 7.23 6.26 -4.18
CA SER A 17 6.82 7.48 -3.46
C SER A 17 7.83 8.61 -3.63
N HIS A 18 9.12 8.27 -3.76
CA HIS A 18 10.20 9.22 -3.99
C HIS A 18 11.11 8.74 -5.11
N ARG A 19 11.22 9.52 -6.19
CA ARG A 19 11.92 9.09 -7.42
C ARG A 19 13.44 9.05 -7.30
N TYR A 20 14.02 9.89 -6.46
CA TYR A 20 15.47 9.99 -6.32
C TYR A 20 15.83 10.28 -4.87
N ALA A 21 16.51 9.34 -4.23
CA ALA A 21 17.12 9.53 -2.93
C ALA A 21 18.64 9.37 -3.06
N LYS A 22 19.38 10.21 -2.34
CA LYS A 22 20.84 10.12 -2.23
C LYS A 22 21.22 10.11 -0.76
N ALA A 23 21.94 9.07 -0.35
CA ALA A 23 22.49 8.98 1.01
C ALA A 23 23.64 9.98 1.18
N ASN A 24 23.69 10.62 2.35
CA ASN A 24 24.80 11.46 2.80
C ASN A 24 25.48 10.76 3.97
N THR A 25 26.47 9.92 3.71
CA THR A 25 27.18 9.17 4.76
C THR A 25 28.66 9.49 4.71
N PHE A 26 29.29 9.59 5.88
CA PHE A 26 30.72 9.87 5.99
C PHE A 26 31.61 8.81 5.33
N HIS A 27 31.07 7.64 5.03
CA HIS A 27 31.75 6.56 4.30
C HIS A 27 31.83 6.80 2.79
N LEU A 28 31.05 7.74 2.24
CA LEU A 28 31.02 8.03 0.81
C LEU A 28 31.95 9.21 0.46
N PRO A 29 32.71 9.15 -0.65
CA PRO A 29 33.59 10.25 -1.07
C PRO A 29 32.86 11.56 -1.39
N ILE A 30 31.55 11.47 -1.65
CA ILE A 30 30.67 12.57 -2.03
C ILE A 30 29.90 13.17 -0.83
N ASN A 31 30.30 12.84 0.39
CA ASN A 31 29.69 13.33 1.62
C ASN A 31 29.82 14.85 1.74
N ASP A 32 28.70 15.50 2.02
CA ASP A 32 28.65 16.94 2.30
C ASP A 32 28.49 17.15 3.80
N SER A 33 29.54 17.65 4.45
CA SER A 33 29.57 17.92 5.89
C SER A 33 28.61 19.03 6.34
N SER A 34 28.05 19.80 5.40
CA SER A 34 27.03 20.81 5.72
C SER A 34 25.61 20.24 5.83
N LEU A 35 25.41 19.01 5.35
CA LEU A 35 24.11 18.32 5.37
C LEU A 35 24.06 17.26 6.48
N PRO A 36 22.88 16.95 7.02
CA PRO A 36 22.73 15.86 7.98
C PRO A 36 23.09 14.51 7.36
N SER A 37 23.57 13.58 8.17
CA SER A 37 23.85 12.22 7.73
C SER A 37 22.54 11.48 7.39
N SER A 38 22.51 10.78 6.27
CA SER A 38 21.36 9.99 5.81
C SER A 38 21.79 8.68 5.17
N TYR A 39 21.00 7.63 5.34
CA TYR A 39 21.28 6.27 4.85
C TYR A 39 20.09 5.77 4.04
N ILE A 40 20.36 4.92 3.05
CA ILE A 40 19.32 4.21 2.29
C ILE A 40 19.38 2.74 2.71
N ILE A 41 18.22 2.19 3.08
CA ILE A 41 18.09 0.78 3.47
C ILE A 41 17.32 0.03 2.39
N TYR A 42 17.75 -1.21 2.12
CA TYR A 42 17.01 -2.17 1.32
C TYR A 42 16.51 -3.27 2.24
N LEU A 43 15.19 -3.47 2.29
CA LEU A 43 14.54 -4.50 3.08
C LEU A 43 13.78 -5.43 2.13
N ASP A 44 13.90 -6.73 2.37
CA ASP A 44 13.24 -7.77 1.59
C ASP A 44 12.69 -8.84 2.52
N ALA A 45 11.43 -9.24 2.29
CA ALA A 45 10.77 -10.25 3.09
C ALA A 45 10.95 -11.62 2.44
N ASN A 46 11.71 -12.49 3.12
CA ASN A 46 11.87 -13.88 2.69
C ASN A 46 10.52 -14.62 2.77
N ASN A 47 10.02 -15.10 1.62
CA ASN A 47 8.77 -15.85 1.53
C ASN A 47 7.52 -15.09 2.02
N LEU A 48 7.34 -13.85 1.55
CA LEU A 48 6.22 -12.97 1.93
C LEU A 48 4.85 -13.68 1.86
N TYR A 49 4.52 -14.32 0.74
CA TYR A 49 3.23 -15.02 0.60
C TYR A 49 3.13 -16.24 1.53
N GLY A 50 4.21 -16.98 1.76
CA GLY A 50 4.20 -18.09 2.71
C GLY A 50 3.96 -17.64 4.15
N TRP A 51 4.56 -16.51 4.55
CA TRP A 51 4.28 -15.89 5.84
C TRP A 51 2.82 -15.44 5.95
N ALA A 52 2.27 -14.79 4.92
CA ALA A 52 0.88 -14.37 4.87
C ALA A 52 -0.10 -15.56 4.92
N MET A 53 0.21 -16.66 4.22
CA MET A 53 -0.58 -17.90 4.26
C MET A 53 -0.52 -18.63 5.61
N SER A 54 0.43 -18.27 6.46
CA SER A 54 0.52 -18.80 7.83
C SER A 54 -0.32 -18.01 8.83
N GLN A 55 -0.93 -16.89 8.41
CA GLN A 55 -1.84 -16.11 9.25
C GLN A 55 -3.26 -16.71 9.22
N SER A 56 -4.14 -16.24 10.12
CA SER A 56 -5.57 -16.56 10.03
C SER A 56 -6.13 -16.02 8.70
N LEU A 57 -6.87 -16.86 7.98
CA LEU A 57 -7.45 -16.51 6.68
C LEU A 57 -8.94 -16.87 6.65
N PRO A 58 -9.79 -16.02 6.06
CA PRO A 58 -11.21 -16.31 5.92
C PRO A 58 -11.42 -17.45 4.92
N THR A 59 -11.98 -18.57 5.37
CA THR A 59 -12.17 -19.78 4.54
C THR A 59 -13.64 -20.05 4.19
N HIS A 60 -14.58 -19.70 5.07
CA HIS A 60 -16.00 -20.01 4.94
C HIS A 60 -16.87 -19.11 5.83
N GLY A 61 -18.20 -19.30 5.81
CA GLY A 61 -19.11 -18.62 6.73
C GLY A 61 -19.42 -17.16 6.38
N PHE A 62 -19.06 -16.73 5.17
CA PHE A 62 -19.30 -15.36 4.72
C PHE A 62 -20.78 -14.98 4.79
N SER A 63 -21.09 -13.90 5.50
CA SER A 63 -22.41 -13.29 5.57
C SER A 63 -22.29 -11.77 5.53
N TRP A 64 -23.34 -11.10 5.06
CA TRP A 64 -23.41 -9.64 5.12
C TRP A 64 -23.91 -9.21 6.49
N THR A 65 -23.30 -8.16 7.04
CA THR A 65 -23.74 -7.55 8.30
C THR A 65 -23.81 -6.03 8.15
N ASN A 66 -24.77 -5.43 8.84
CA ASN A 66 -24.89 -3.98 9.00
C ASN A 66 -24.55 -3.56 10.44
N GLU A 67 -24.01 -4.49 11.24
CA GLU A 67 -23.63 -4.21 12.62
C GLU A 67 -22.46 -3.22 12.64
N TYR A 68 -22.53 -2.29 13.59
CA TYR A 68 -21.40 -1.44 13.88
C TYR A 68 -20.31 -2.28 14.55
N VAL A 69 -19.13 -2.29 13.98
CA VAL A 69 -17.98 -3.01 14.50
C VAL A 69 -16.84 -2.01 14.67
N ASN A 70 -16.23 -1.96 15.86
CA ASN A 70 -15.01 -1.20 16.04
C ASN A 70 -13.83 -2.03 15.54
N TYR A 71 -13.48 -1.86 14.27
CA TYR A 71 -12.44 -2.65 13.59
C TYR A 71 -11.04 -2.53 14.22
N ILE A 72 -10.79 -1.47 14.98
CA ILE A 72 -9.51 -1.22 15.65
C ILE A 72 -9.31 -2.18 16.85
N ASP A 73 -10.40 -2.65 17.44
CA ASP A 73 -10.37 -3.48 18.65
C ASP A 73 -10.40 -4.99 18.35
N ILE A 74 -10.42 -5.37 17.07
CA ILE A 74 -10.44 -6.78 16.64
C ILE A 74 -9.02 -7.33 16.73
N LEU A 75 -8.87 -8.48 17.39
CA LEU A 75 -7.60 -9.20 17.47
C LEU A 75 -7.28 -9.91 16.15
N ASP A 76 -6.00 -9.98 15.78
CA ASP A 76 -5.53 -10.67 14.57
C ASP A 76 -5.87 -12.17 14.53
N ASP A 77 -6.11 -12.78 15.70
CA ASP A 77 -6.48 -14.19 15.89
C ASP A 77 -7.96 -14.38 16.25
N SER A 78 -8.81 -13.38 15.97
CA SER A 78 -10.25 -13.46 16.13
C SER A 78 -10.86 -14.60 15.30
N ASP A 79 -11.89 -15.25 15.86
CA ASP A 79 -12.68 -16.27 15.14
C ASP A 79 -13.52 -15.67 13.99
N THR A 80 -13.71 -14.34 13.98
CA THR A 80 -14.51 -13.62 12.99
C THR A 80 -13.70 -12.49 12.38
N ASP A 81 -13.62 -12.50 11.05
CA ASP A 81 -12.99 -11.46 10.21
C ASP A 81 -14.04 -10.61 9.51
N TYR A 82 -13.65 -9.38 9.14
CA TYR A 82 -14.51 -8.45 8.42
C TYR A 82 -13.84 -7.97 7.13
N ILE A 83 -14.61 -7.97 6.05
CA ILE A 83 -14.21 -7.37 4.77
C ILE A 83 -15.06 -6.11 4.60
N LEU A 84 -14.39 -4.96 4.48
CA LEU A 84 -15.05 -3.67 4.40
C LEU A 84 -15.19 -3.20 2.96
N ASP A 85 -16.31 -2.57 2.67
CA ASP A 85 -16.45 -1.64 1.55
C ASP A 85 -16.26 -0.22 2.12
N LEU A 86 -15.34 0.55 1.54
CA LEU A 86 -14.95 1.85 2.09
C LEU A 86 -15.01 2.93 1.02
N GLU A 87 -15.42 4.12 1.42
CA GLU A 87 -15.23 5.34 0.64
C GLU A 87 -13.96 6.04 1.13
N TYR A 88 -13.08 6.43 0.21
CA TYR A 88 -11.82 7.07 0.54
C TYR A 88 -11.84 8.57 0.18
N PRO A 89 -11.91 9.48 1.18
CA PRO A 89 -12.12 10.90 0.94
C PRO A 89 -11.03 11.53 0.06
N GLN A 90 -11.45 12.32 -0.93
CA GLN A 90 -10.56 12.89 -1.94
C GLN A 90 -9.51 13.83 -1.33
N GLU A 91 -9.88 14.56 -0.28
CA GLU A 91 -9.01 15.47 0.45
C GLU A 91 -7.81 14.79 1.10
N LEU A 92 -7.85 13.47 1.29
CA LEU A 92 -6.77 12.68 1.88
C LEU A 92 -5.77 12.15 0.84
N HIS A 93 -6.10 12.22 -0.46
CA HIS A 93 -5.30 11.56 -1.51
C HIS A 93 -3.89 12.14 -1.61
N ASP A 94 -3.77 13.46 -1.54
CA ASP A 94 -2.46 14.13 -1.57
C ASP A 94 -1.64 13.84 -0.30
N LEU A 95 -2.30 13.80 0.86
CA LEU A 95 -1.66 13.51 2.14
C LEU A 95 -1.11 12.08 2.19
N HIS A 96 -1.82 11.13 1.59
CA HIS A 96 -1.48 9.71 1.60
C HIS A 96 -0.77 9.24 0.32
N ASN A 97 -0.25 10.16 -0.49
CA ASN A 97 0.39 9.85 -1.77
C ASN A 97 1.59 8.89 -1.68
N CYS A 98 2.25 8.84 -0.51
CA CYS A 98 3.39 7.98 -0.25
C CYS A 98 3.02 6.53 0.06
N TYR A 99 1.76 6.28 0.43
CA TYR A 99 1.27 4.95 0.78
C TYR A 99 -0.27 4.88 0.66
N PRO A 100 -0.81 4.66 -0.56
CA PRO A 100 -2.24 4.59 -0.78
C PRO A 100 -2.82 3.32 -0.13
N LEU A 101 -3.72 3.50 0.82
CA LEU A 101 -4.22 2.42 1.69
C LEU A 101 -5.27 1.53 1.02
N ALA A 102 -6.06 2.08 0.10
CA ALA A 102 -7.18 1.39 -0.54
C ALA A 102 -7.18 1.64 -2.06
N PRO A 103 -6.22 1.05 -2.80
CA PRO A 103 -6.12 1.28 -4.24
C PRO A 103 -7.24 0.58 -5.01
N ASP A 104 -7.84 1.30 -5.95
CA ASP A 104 -8.83 0.75 -6.87
C ASP A 104 -8.23 0.20 -8.16
N LYS A 105 -8.88 -0.83 -8.71
CA LYS A 105 -8.54 -1.36 -10.03
C LYS A 105 -9.21 -0.50 -11.10
N ILE A 106 -8.48 0.49 -11.58
CA ILE A 106 -8.93 1.42 -12.62
C ILE A 106 -8.03 1.37 -13.85
N GLU A 107 -8.58 1.78 -14.98
CA GLU A 107 -7.81 2.12 -16.18
C GLU A 107 -7.35 3.57 -16.08
N VAL A 108 -6.04 3.79 -16.13
CA VAL A 108 -5.46 5.14 -15.98
C VAL A 108 -5.43 5.84 -17.33
N ASN A 109 -6.07 7.00 -17.41
CA ASN A 109 -6.02 7.84 -18.60
C ASN A 109 -4.74 8.66 -18.63
N ILE A 110 -4.25 8.98 -19.83
CA ILE A 110 -3.09 9.85 -20.02
C ILE A 110 -3.32 11.20 -19.35
N SER A 111 -4.55 11.73 -19.32
CA SER A 111 -4.89 12.99 -18.65
C SER A 111 -4.56 12.98 -17.16
N GLU A 112 -4.68 11.83 -16.49
CA GLU A 112 -4.47 11.63 -15.05
C GLU A 112 -2.98 11.45 -14.71
N CYS A 113 -2.14 11.20 -15.71
CA CYS A 113 -0.70 11.07 -15.53
C CYS A 113 -0.04 12.42 -15.21
N SER A 114 1.02 12.38 -14.38
CA SER A 114 1.84 13.56 -14.10
C SER A 114 2.47 14.15 -15.37
N SER A 115 2.76 15.47 -15.39
CA SER A 115 3.42 16.12 -16.53
C SER A 115 4.75 15.46 -16.90
N TYR A 116 5.48 14.95 -15.90
CA TYR A 116 6.70 14.18 -16.11
C TYR A 116 6.42 12.87 -16.86
N THR A 117 5.47 12.06 -16.38
CA THR A 117 5.05 10.83 -17.05
C THR A 117 4.63 11.09 -18.50
N LYS A 118 3.89 12.17 -18.76
CA LYS A 118 3.50 12.60 -20.12
C LYS A 118 4.70 12.98 -21.00
N SER A 119 5.77 13.50 -20.42
CA SER A 119 6.99 13.88 -21.15
C SER A 119 7.89 12.71 -21.52
N LEU A 120 7.77 11.59 -20.79
CA LEU A 120 8.38 10.31 -21.15
C LEU A 120 7.61 9.76 -22.35
N LYS A 121 7.98 10.18 -23.57
CA LYS A 121 7.44 9.59 -24.79
C LYS A 121 7.70 8.08 -24.75
N VAL A 122 6.64 7.29 -24.59
CA VAL A 122 6.63 5.86 -24.91
C VAL A 122 6.21 5.73 -26.36
#